data_AF-A0A9E2GUT7-F1
#
_entry.id   AF-A0A9E2GUT7-F1
#
_cell.length_a   1.000
_cell.length_b   1.000
_cell.length_c   1.000
_cell.angle_alpha   90.00
_cell.angle_beta   90.00
_cell.angle_gamma   90.00
#
_symmetry.space_group_name_H-M   'P 1'
#
loop_
_entity.id
_entity.type
_entity.pdbx_description
1 polymer ?
#
loop_
_entity_poly.entity_id
_entity_poly.type
_entity_poly.pdbx_seq_one_letter_code
_entity_poly.pdbx_strand_id
1 'polypeptide(L)'
;MTDDFIFTLIGATPFSGTYKGVQELFEESIRPVMPALETQLRLVVDQLIAEGDYVVVVDHGEDKVTKEGKDYNNTYCNVTRMQDGKIAEVSEYCDTALVSAVLHKE
;
A
#
# COMPACT_ATOMS: atom_id res chain seq x y z
N MET A 1 1.97 -5.30 -14.47
CA MET A 1 0.53 -5.08 -14.22
C MET A 1 -0.20 -5.16 -15.55
N THR A 2 -1.49 -5.53 -15.55
CA THR A 2 -2.33 -5.50 -16.75
C THR A 2 -2.68 -4.05 -17.13
N ASP A 3 -3.21 -3.84 -18.34
CA ASP A 3 -3.58 -2.50 -18.82
C ASP A 3 -4.79 -1.94 -18.06
N ASP A 4 -5.62 -2.83 -17.48
CA ASP A 4 -6.80 -2.56 -16.66
C ASP A 4 -6.54 -2.80 -15.16
N PHE A 5 -5.28 -2.72 -14.73
CA PHE A 5 -4.89 -2.93 -13.34
C PHE A 5 -5.67 -2.06 -12.35
N ILE A 6 -6.15 -2.64 -11.26
CA ILE A 6 -6.86 -1.94 -10.19
C ILE A 6 -6.16 -2.17 -8.85
N PHE A 7 -6.01 -1.11 -8.06
CA PHE A 7 -5.56 -1.18 -6.68
C PHE A 7 -6.65 -0.66 -5.75
N THR A 8 -6.98 -1.38 -4.68
CA THR A 8 -7.89 -0.92 -3.63
C THR A 8 -7.17 -0.86 -2.29
N LEU A 9 -7.02 0.34 -1.73
CA LEU A 9 -6.69 0.53 -0.32
C LEU A 9 -8.00 0.58 0.46
N ILE A 10 -8.29 -0.47 1.22
CA ILE A 10 -9.54 -0.56 1.98
C ILE A 10 -9.59 0.45 3.13
N GLY A 11 -10.72 0.48 3.84
CA GLY A 11 -10.93 1.36 5.00
C GLY A 11 -11.50 2.72 4.63
N ALA A 12 -11.29 3.71 5.50
CA ALA A 12 -11.88 5.04 5.39
C ALA A 12 -10.87 6.16 5.72
N THR A 13 -9.59 5.93 5.44
CA THR A 13 -8.55 6.96 5.59
C THR A 13 -8.63 7.95 4.42
N PRO A 14 -7.98 9.13 4.50
CA PRO A 14 -7.85 10.04 3.35
C PRO A 14 -7.17 9.42 2.11
N PHE A 15 -6.47 8.31 2.29
CA PHE A 15 -5.80 7.54 1.24
C PHE A 15 -6.56 6.27 0.85
N SER A 16 -7.70 5.96 1.48
CA SER A 16 -8.51 4.81 1.09
C SER A 16 -9.23 5.10 -0.22
N GLY A 17 -9.36 4.08 -1.07
CA GLY A 17 -9.97 4.23 -2.39
C GLY A 17 -9.59 3.12 -3.36
N THR A 18 -10.21 3.16 -4.53
CA THR A 18 -9.90 2.27 -5.66
C THR A 18 -9.29 3.10 -6.78
N TYR A 19 -8.09 2.72 -7.21
CA TYR A 19 -7.28 3.41 -8.20
C TYR A 19 -7.17 2.56 -9.46
N LYS A 20 -7.39 3.17 -10.63
CA LYS A 20 -7.32 2.51 -11.93
C LYS A 20 -5.97 2.80 -12.58
N GLY A 21 -5.09 1.82 -12.52
CA GLY A 21 -3.75 1.89 -13.07
C GLY A 21 -2.72 2.49 -12.10
N VAL A 22 -1.45 2.28 -12.46
CA VAL A 22 -0.29 2.70 -11.65
C VAL A 22 -0.20 4.21 -11.50
N GLN A 23 -0.59 4.95 -12.53
CA GLN A 23 -0.51 6.40 -12.52
C GLN A 23 -1.47 7.00 -11.48
N GLU A 24 -2.74 6.56 -11.45
CA GLU A 24 -3.72 7.05 -10.48
C GLU A 24 -3.31 6.66 -9.06
N LEU A 25 -2.88 5.41 -8.85
CA LEU A 25 -2.35 4.96 -7.56
C LEU A 25 -1.18 5.85 -7.07
N PHE A 26 -0.26 6.18 -7.98
CA PHE A 26 0.89 7.01 -7.64
C PHE A 26 0.47 8.43 -7.28
N GLU A 27 -0.32 9.09 -8.12
CA GLU A 27 -0.70 10.50 -7.91
C GLU A 27 -1.60 10.69 -6.69
N GLU A 28 -2.54 9.77 -6.45
CA GLU A 28 -3.61 9.98 -5.45
C GLU A 28 -3.31 9.34 -4.07
N SER A 29 -2.37 8.39 -4.01
CA SER A 29 -2.00 7.69 -2.77
C SER A 29 -0.52 7.83 -2.42
N ILE A 30 0.39 7.43 -3.32
CA ILE A 30 1.82 7.35 -2.99
C ILE A 30 2.45 8.74 -2.89
N ARG A 31 2.26 9.59 -3.91
CA ARG A 31 2.87 10.92 -4.01
C ARG A 31 2.51 11.83 -2.82
N PRO A 32 1.27 11.84 -2.28
CA PRO A 32 0.94 12.59 -1.08
C PRO A 32 1.62 12.08 0.20
N VAL A 33 1.91 10.77 0.29
CA VAL A 33 2.54 10.16 1.49
C VAL A 33 4.05 10.38 1.50
N MET A 34 4.72 10.34 0.34
CA MET A 34 6.19 10.45 0.27
C MET A 34 6.78 11.67 1.01
N PRO A 35 6.21 12.88 0.93
CA PRO A 35 6.71 14.04 1.67
C PRO A 35 6.54 13.95 3.19
N ALA A 36 5.62 13.12 3.69
CA ALA A 36 5.38 12.97 5.13
C ALA A 36 6.45 12.11 5.81
N LEU A 37 7.19 11.30 5.06
CA LEU A 37 8.23 10.40 5.59
C LEU A 37 9.61 11.08 5.60
N GLU A 38 10.41 10.79 6.62
CA GLU A 38 11.78 11.26 6.74
C GLU A 38 12.72 10.53 5.75
N THR A 39 12.46 9.24 5.53
CA THR A 39 13.18 8.41 4.57
C THR A 39 12.23 7.70 3.62
N GLN A 40 12.73 7.22 2.48
CA GLN A 40 11.93 6.44 1.55
C GLN A 40 11.29 5.23 2.25
N LEU A 41 10.03 4.91 1.89
CA LEU A 41 9.34 3.74 2.40
C LEU A 41 10.18 2.47 2.13
N ARG A 42 10.40 1.65 3.15
CA ARG A 42 11.07 0.36 3.03
C ARG A 42 10.14 -0.69 3.62
N LEU A 43 9.72 -1.63 2.78
CA LEU A 43 8.89 -2.76 3.16
C LEU A 43 9.75 -4.03 3.22
N VAL A 44 9.50 -4.86 4.21
CA VAL A 44 10.11 -6.19 4.38
C VAL A 44 9.00 -7.22 4.20
N VAL A 45 9.19 -8.13 3.23
CA VAL A 45 8.24 -9.21 2.98
C VAL A 45 8.44 -10.30 4.03
N ASP A 46 7.41 -10.55 4.82
CA ASP A 46 7.42 -11.57 5.87
C ASP A 46 6.94 -12.92 5.34
N GLN A 47 5.91 -12.89 4.48
CA GLN A 47 5.31 -14.11 3.94
C GLN A 47 4.72 -13.91 2.55
N LEU A 48 4.83 -14.95 1.73
CA LEU A 48 4.13 -15.10 0.46
C LEU A 48 3.30 -16.38 0.47
N ILE A 49 2.02 -16.28 0.13
CA ILE A 49 1.11 -17.43 0.00
C ILE A 49 0.54 -17.38 -1.40
N ALA A 50 0.74 -18.44 -2.20
CA ALA A 50 0.24 -18.51 -3.57
C ALA A 50 -0.77 -19.66 -3.71
N GLU A 51 -1.95 -19.35 -4.22
CA GLU A 51 -3.01 -20.33 -4.50
C GLU A 51 -3.86 -19.89 -5.70
N GLY A 52 -3.95 -20.75 -6.72
CA GLY A 52 -4.63 -20.41 -7.98
C GLY A 52 -4.04 -19.16 -8.62
N ASP A 53 -4.91 -18.22 -8.96
CA ASP A 53 -4.54 -16.93 -9.55
C ASP A 53 -4.17 -15.87 -8.50
N TYR A 54 -4.09 -16.22 -7.21
CA TYR A 54 -3.84 -15.25 -6.14
C TYR A 54 -2.48 -15.44 -5.47
N VAL A 55 -1.86 -14.31 -5.12
CA VAL A 55 -0.71 -14.23 -4.22
C VAL A 55 -1.07 -13.29 -3.07
N VAL A 56 -0.95 -13.75 -1.84
CA VAL A 56 -1.02 -12.91 -0.64
C VAL A 56 0.38 -12.55 -0.22
N VAL A 57 0.66 -11.26 -0.09
CA VAL A 57 1.92 -10.73 0.46
C VAL A 57 1.63 -10.16 1.83
N VAL A 58 2.30 -10.71 2.86
CA VAL A 58 2.34 -10.10 4.20
C VAL A 58 3.69 -9.41 4.33
N ASP A 59 3.66 -8.13 4.66
CA ASP A 59 4.85 -7.30 4.77
C ASP A 59 4.68 -6.21 5.83
N HIS A 60 5.78 -5.59 6.24
CA HIS A 60 5.76 -4.46 7.17
C HIS A 60 6.77 -3.38 6.80
N GLY A 61 6.51 -2.16 7.24
CA GLY A 61 7.45 -1.04 7.19
C GLY A 61 8.54 -1.20 8.25
N GLU A 62 9.81 -1.10 7.84
CA GLU A 62 10.97 -1.22 8.74
C GLU A 62 11.72 0.11 8.85
N ASP A 63 11.93 0.59 10.08
CA ASP A 63 12.66 1.83 10.41
C ASP A 63 12.11 3.09 9.73
N LYS A 64 10.78 3.25 9.77
CA LYS A 64 10.09 4.38 9.15
C LYS A 64 9.67 5.39 10.20
N VAL A 65 10.07 6.65 9.98
CA VAL A 65 9.72 7.79 10.82
C VAL A 65 9.14 8.88 9.92
N THR A 66 8.09 9.54 10.37
CA THR A 66 7.53 10.73 9.70
C THR A 66 8.43 11.94 9.95
N LYS A 67 8.31 12.99 9.15
CA LYS A 67 9.02 14.26 9.39
C LYS A 67 8.65 14.93 10.73
N GLU A 68 7.54 14.52 11.33
CA GLU A 68 7.12 14.93 12.67
C GLU A 68 7.75 14.09 13.79
N GLY A 69 8.60 13.12 13.46
CA GLY A 69 9.27 12.25 14.43
C GLY A 69 8.40 11.11 14.98
N LYS A 70 7.30 10.76 14.30
CA LYS A 70 6.43 9.64 14.70
C LYS A 70 6.81 8.38 13.92
N ASP A 71 6.81 7.24 14.58
CA ASP A 71 7.03 5.95 13.91
C ASP A 71 5.87 5.63 12.94
N TYR A 72 6.23 5.11 11.77
CA TYR A 72 5.30 4.64 10.74
C TYR A 72 5.67 3.24 10.24
N ASN A 73 5.80 2.30 11.18
CA ASN A 73 6.08 0.90 10.89
C ASN A 73 4.76 0.11 10.73
N ASN A 74 4.03 0.41 9.66
CA ASN A 74 2.75 -0.22 9.39
C ASN A 74 2.92 -1.68 8.96
N THR A 75 1.90 -2.51 9.16
CA THR A 75 1.85 -3.90 8.68
C THR A 75 0.78 -4.01 7.60
N TYR A 76 1.09 -4.73 6.54
CA TYR A 76 0.26 -4.85 5.36
C TYR A 76 -0.05 -6.31 5.03
N CYS A 77 -1.22 -6.52 4.46
CA CYS A 77 -1.58 -7.74 3.76
C CYS A 77 -2.16 -7.35 2.40
N ASN A 78 -1.47 -7.77 1.34
CA ASN A 78 -1.83 -7.46 -0.04
C ASN A 78 -2.35 -8.71 -0.73
N VAL A 79 -3.66 -8.77 -0.97
CA VAL A 79 -4.27 -9.84 -1.77
C VAL A 79 -4.16 -9.45 -3.24
N THR A 80 -3.29 -10.13 -3.97
CA THR A 80 -2.90 -9.80 -5.34
C THR A 80 -3.45 -10.84 -6.31
N ARG A 81 -4.32 -10.44 -7.23
CA ARG A 81 -4.79 -11.30 -8.33
C ARG A 81 -3.85 -11.17 -9.53
N MET A 82 -3.44 -12.32 -10.04
CA MET A 82 -2.62 -12.48 -11.24
C MET A 82 -3.51 -12.81 -12.44
N GLN A 83 -3.09 -12.39 -13.62
CA GLN A 83 -3.69 -12.72 -14.90
C GLN A 83 -2.60 -12.72 -15.97
N ASP A 84 -2.43 -13.84 -16.67
CA ASP A 84 -1.42 -14.00 -17.73
C ASP A 84 0.00 -13.58 -17.28
N GLY A 85 0.37 -13.96 -16.05
CA GLY A 85 1.67 -13.63 -15.44
C GLY A 85 1.84 -12.17 -15.03
N LYS A 86 0.78 -11.34 -15.09
CA LYS A 86 0.78 -9.94 -14.67
C LYS A 86 -0.16 -9.73 -13.48
N ILE A 87 0.14 -8.73 -12.64
CA ILE A 87 -0.78 -8.29 -11.59
C ILE A 87 -1.98 -7.58 -12.24
N ALA A 88 -3.18 -8.09 -11.99
CA ALA A 88 -4.43 -7.50 -12.48
C ALA A 88 -5.16 -6.70 -11.39
N GLU A 89 -5.03 -7.12 -10.13
CA GLU A 89 -5.73 -6.46 -9.02
C GLU A 89 -4.95 -6.61 -7.71
N VAL A 90 -4.99 -5.59 -6.86
CA VAL A 90 -4.48 -5.65 -5.48
C VAL A 90 -5.54 -5.09 -4.53
N SER A 91 -5.80 -5.79 -3.44
CA SER A 91 -6.50 -5.27 -2.27
C SER A 91 -5.53 -5.20 -1.09
N GLU A 92 -5.23 -3.99 -0.63
CA GLU A 92 -4.33 -3.73 0.50
C GLU A 92 -5.12 -3.54 1.80
N TYR A 93 -4.74 -4.32 2.81
CA TYR A 93 -5.19 -4.24 4.19
C TYR A 93 -4.03 -3.76 5.05
N CYS A 94 -4.24 -2.74 5.89
CA CYS A 94 -3.18 -2.20 6.75
C CYS A 94 -3.75 -1.64 8.06
N ASP A 95 -2.86 -1.19 8.97
CA ASP A 95 -3.27 -0.45 10.16
C ASP A 95 -3.74 0.97 9.79
N THR A 96 -5.03 1.07 9.45
CA THR A 96 -5.69 2.34 9.10
C THR A 96 -5.73 3.34 10.27
N ALA A 97 -5.64 2.88 11.52
CA ALA A 97 -5.58 3.76 12.68
C ALA A 97 -4.21 4.45 12.77
N LEU A 98 -3.12 3.69 12.52
CA LEU A 98 -1.77 4.25 12.41
C LEU A 98 -1.69 5.25 11.24
N VAL A 99 -2.19 4.88 10.05
CA VAL A 99 -2.25 5.79 8.89
C VAL A 99 -2.93 7.11 9.29
N SER A 100 -4.10 7.05 9.91
CA SER A 100 -4.87 8.25 10.26
C SER A 100 -4.19 9.10 11.35
N ALA A 101 -3.40 8.48 12.23
CA ALA A 101 -2.73 9.17 13.34
C ALA A 101 -1.48 9.94 12.89
N VAL A 102 -0.80 9.51 11.81
CA VAL A 102 0.51 10.03 11.44
C VAL A 102 0.62 10.53 10.00
N LEU A 103 -0.35 10.24 9.13
CA LEU A 103 -0.40 10.70 7.74
C LEU A 103 -1.64 11.56 7.48
N HIS A 104 -1.44 12.65 6.75
CA HIS A 104 -2.49 13.61 6.41
C HIS A 104 -2.38 13.99 4.93
N LYS A 105 -3.52 14.21 4.26
CA LYS A 105 -3.57 14.88 2.96
C LYS A 105 -3.74 16.37 3.21
N GLU A 106 -2.87 17.20 2.64
CA GLU A 106 -3.08 18.66 2.55
C GLU A 106 -4.13 19.01 1.50
#